data_AF-A0A851K6P1-F1
#
_entry.id   AF-A0A851K6P1-F1
#
_cell.length_a   1.000
_cell.length_b   1.000
_cell.length_c   1.000
_cell.angle_alpha   90.00
_cell.angle_beta   90.00
_cell.angle_gamma   90.00
#
_symmetry.space_group_name_H-M   'P 1'
#
loop_
_entity.id
_entity.type
_entity.pdbx_description
1 polymer ?
#
loop_
_entity_poly.entity_id
_entity_poly.type
_entity_poly.pdbx_seq_one_letter_code
_entity_poly.pdbx_strand_id
1 'polypeptide(L)'
;WLDESIIQDITPKLLGEWPNTYTYTKALSEYLIQQEKGNLNIAIIRPSIVGASWHEPFPGWIDNFNGTSGIFIAAGKGILRTVIANNEAVADMIPVDVAINLTLAAGWYTAVHRPKNLLVYNCTTGGINPFFWGEMGQYVMSTFKRNPLEQAFRTPNAHMTSSYLINQYWITVSHKAPAIL
;
A
#
# COMPACT_ATOMS: atom_id res chain seq x y z
N TRP A 1 17.29 -21.67 16.69
CA TRP A 1 16.72 -20.94 15.54
C TRP A 1 16.22 -21.97 14.54
N LEU A 2 15.14 -21.68 13.81
CA LEU A 2 14.64 -22.58 12.76
C LEU A 2 15.59 -22.54 11.55
N ASP A 3 15.88 -23.70 10.96
CA ASP A 3 16.68 -23.78 9.74
C ASP A 3 15.91 -23.22 8.54
N GLU A 4 16.64 -22.64 7.58
CA GLU A 4 16.05 -21.98 6.41
C GLU A 4 15.23 -22.94 5.53
N SER A 5 15.66 -24.20 5.43
CA SER A 5 14.91 -25.26 4.75
C SER A 5 13.56 -25.51 5.40
N ILE A 6 13.52 -25.56 6.73
CA ILE A 6 12.28 -25.72 7.49
C ILE A 6 11.35 -24.53 7.24
N ILE A 7 11.87 -23.31 7.24
CA ILE A 7 11.09 -22.09 6.96
C ILE A 7 10.47 -22.15 5.56
N GLN A 8 11.25 -22.54 4.55
CA GLN A 8 10.77 -22.66 3.16
C GLN A 8 9.66 -23.72 3.04
N ASP A 9 9.78 -24.85 3.75
CA ASP A 9 8.80 -25.93 3.70
C ASP A 9 7.49 -25.60 4.43
N ILE A 10 7.54 -24.87 5.54
CA ILE A 10 6.35 -24.54 6.34
C ILE A 10 5.63 -23.29 5.83
N THR A 11 6.33 -22.33 5.21
CA THR A 11 5.76 -21.03 4.82
C THR A 11 4.51 -21.17 3.94
N PRO A 12 4.49 -21.99 2.86
CA PRO A 12 3.30 -22.15 2.04
C PRO A 12 2.09 -22.69 2.82
N LYS A 13 2.34 -23.60 3.78
CA LYS A 13 1.30 -24.20 4.61
C LYS A 13 0.73 -23.19 5.62
N LEU A 14 1.58 -22.30 6.15
CA LEU A 14 1.17 -21.25 7.07
C LEU A 14 0.41 -20.13 6.35
N LEU A 15 0.84 -19.76 5.14
CA LEU A 15 0.18 -18.73 4.35
C LEU A 15 -1.19 -19.15 3.85
N GLY A 16 -1.37 -20.40 3.37
CA GLY A 16 -2.64 -20.83 2.81
C GLY A 16 -3.16 -19.86 1.73
N GLU A 17 -4.36 -19.32 1.93
CA GLU A 17 -5.01 -18.36 1.01
C GLU A 17 -4.56 -16.90 1.21
N TRP A 18 -3.72 -16.61 2.21
CA TRP A 18 -3.26 -15.25 2.47
C TRP A 18 -2.30 -14.80 1.35
N PRO A 19 -2.49 -13.59 0.78
CA PRO A 19 -1.71 -13.15 -0.38
C PRO A 19 -0.23 -12.94 -0.05
N ASN A 20 0.12 -12.70 1.21
CA ASN A 20 1.49 -12.59 1.68
C ASN A 20 1.61 -12.74 3.21
N THR A 21 2.86 -12.84 3.68
CA THR A 21 3.22 -12.95 5.10
C THR A 21 2.76 -11.75 5.91
N TYR A 22 2.72 -10.55 5.32
CA TYR A 22 2.25 -9.35 6.01
C TYR A 22 0.76 -9.46 6.37
N THR A 23 -0.10 -9.82 5.41
CA THR A 23 -1.54 -9.97 5.65
C THR A 23 -1.83 -11.09 6.65
N TYR A 24 -1.10 -12.20 6.55
CA TYR A 24 -1.22 -13.31 7.50
C TYR A 24 -0.86 -12.88 8.92
N THR A 25 0.30 -12.25 9.11
CA THR A 25 0.78 -11.83 10.44
C THR A 25 -0.11 -10.76 11.06
N LYS A 26 -0.67 -9.83 10.26
CA LYS A 26 -1.67 -8.86 10.75
C LYS A 26 -2.95 -9.54 11.21
N ALA A 27 -3.50 -10.47 10.43
CA ALA A 27 -4.68 -11.22 10.83
C ALA A 27 -4.46 -12.05 12.09
N LEU A 28 -3.30 -12.72 12.19
CA LEU A 28 -2.90 -13.45 13.40
C LEU A 28 -2.79 -12.53 14.62
N SER A 29 -2.25 -11.32 14.43
CA SER A 29 -2.15 -10.31 15.50
C SER A 29 -3.52 -9.89 16.02
N GLU A 30 -4.48 -9.67 15.11
CA GLU A 30 -5.85 -9.31 15.50
C GLU A 30 -6.55 -10.45 16.25
N TYR A 31 -6.34 -11.70 15.81
CA TYR A 31 -6.85 -12.88 16.51
C TYR A 31 -6.25 -12.98 17.92
N LEU A 32 -4.92 -12.80 18.05
CA LEU A 32 -4.24 -12.83 19.34
C LEU A 32 -4.74 -11.72 20.27
N ILE A 33 -4.94 -10.50 19.76
CA ILE A 33 -5.54 -9.40 20.53
C ILE A 33 -6.94 -9.78 21.02
N GLN A 34 -7.76 -10.42 20.19
CA GLN A 34 -9.09 -10.84 20.59
C GLN A 34 -9.07 -11.88 21.73
N GLN A 35 -8.13 -12.81 21.71
CA GLN A 35 -7.97 -13.84 22.76
C GLN A 35 -7.39 -13.26 24.05
N GLU A 36 -6.36 -12.42 23.93
CA GLU A 36 -5.50 -12.02 25.06
C GLU A 36 -5.78 -10.60 25.59
N LYS A 37 -6.79 -9.88 25.08
CA LYS A 37 -7.07 -8.49 25.50
C LYS A 37 -7.30 -8.31 27.01
N GLY A 38 -7.75 -9.35 27.71
CA GLY A 38 -8.11 -9.28 29.13
C GLY A 38 -9.03 -8.09 29.45
N ASN A 39 -8.59 -7.24 30.38
CA ASN A 39 -9.30 -6.03 30.81
C ASN A 39 -8.81 -4.75 30.11
N LEU A 40 -7.99 -4.86 29.06
CA LEU A 40 -7.50 -3.70 28.31
C LEU A 40 -8.60 -3.13 27.42
N ASN A 41 -8.71 -1.80 27.41
CA ASN A 41 -9.59 -1.08 26.49
C ASN A 41 -8.88 -0.98 25.13
N ILE A 42 -9.19 -1.89 24.22
CA ILE A 42 -8.56 -2.01 22.91
C ILE A 42 -9.59 -1.77 21.80
N ALA A 43 -9.16 -1.10 20.74
CA ALA A 43 -9.81 -1.07 19.44
C ALA A 43 -8.80 -1.42 18.35
N ILE A 44 -9.27 -2.03 17.28
CA ILE A 44 -8.48 -2.34 16.09
C ILE A 44 -8.87 -1.35 14.99
N ILE A 45 -7.89 -0.76 14.33
CA ILE A 45 -8.09 0.10 13.16
C ILE A 45 -7.47 -0.59 11.96
N ARG A 46 -8.25 -0.73 10.88
CA ARG A 46 -7.86 -1.35 9.61
C ARG A 46 -7.87 -0.30 8.50
N PRO A 47 -6.78 0.46 8.32
CA PRO A 47 -6.67 1.33 7.16
C PRO A 47 -6.38 0.52 5.89
N SER A 48 -6.83 1.04 4.74
CA SER A 48 -6.30 0.60 3.44
C SER A 48 -4.90 1.19 3.21
N ILE A 49 -4.44 1.27 1.96
CA ILE A 49 -3.09 1.73 1.66
C ILE A 49 -2.95 3.20 2.05
N VAL A 50 -2.13 3.48 3.06
CA VAL A 50 -1.92 4.84 3.54
C VAL A 50 -1.02 5.60 2.57
N GLY A 51 -1.54 6.68 1.99
CA GLY A 51 -0.83 7.60 1.11
C GLY A 51 -0.43 8.89 1.80
N ALA A 52 0.02 9.85 0.99
CA ALA A 52 0.33 11.20 1.47
C ALA A 52 -0.90 11.89 2.07
N SER A 53 -0.66 12.89 2.92
CA SER A 53 -1.72 13.67 3.57
C SER A 53 -2.60 14.41 2.58
N TRP A 54 -3.87 14.55 2.93
CA TRP A 54 -4.80 15.38 2.19
C TRP A 54 -4.78 16.84 2.67
N HIS A 55 -4.75 17.05 3.99
CA HIS A 55 -4.78 18.35 4.63
C HIS A 55 -3.63 18.58 5.60
N GLU A 56 -3.40 17.67 6.56
CA GLU A 56 -2.44 17.91 7.67
C GLU A 56 -1.19 17.02 7.55
N PRO A 57 0.02 17.55 7.82
CA PRO A 57 0.36 18.93 8.18
C PRO A 57 0.26 19.92 7.00
N PHE A 58 0.32 19.43 5.77
CA PHE A 58 -0.01 20.14 4.54
C PHE A 58 -0.27 19.10 3.43
N PRO A 59 -0.97 19.43 2.33
CA PRO A 59 -1.29 18.45 1.28
C PRO A 59 -0.04 17.85 0.63
N GLY A 60 -0.02 16.52 0.47
CA GLY A 60 1.08 15.79 -0.15
C GLY A 60 2.27 15.51 0.77
N TRP A 61 2.19 15.84 2.07
CA TRP A 61 3.21 15.46 3.03
C TRP A 61 3.26 13.94 3.20
N ILE A 62 4.47 13.41 3.25
CA ILE A 62 4.76 12.00 3.53
C ILE A 62 6.11 11.90 4.23
N ASP A 63 6.22 10.96 5.18
CA ASP A 63 7.44 10.75 5.97
C ASP A 63 8.37 9.68 5.38
N ASN A 64 7.85 8.84 4.47
CA ASN A 64 8.61 7.76 3.86
C ASN A 64 8.17 7.47 2.42
N PHE A 65 9.02 6.75 1.68
CA PHE A 65 8.75 6.33 0.31
C PHE A 65 8.48 4.84 0.21
N ASN A 66 7.97 4.22 1.28
CA ASN A 66 7.71 2.78 1.27
C ASN A 66 6.48 2.45 0.42
N GLY A 67 6.46 1.23 -0.13
CA GLY A 67 5.34 0.71 -0.88
C GLY A 67 4.98 1.56 -2.10
N THR A 68 3.74 2.02 -2.16
CA THR A 68 3.15 2.71 -3.32
C THR A 68 3.76 4.08 -3.58
N SER A 69 4.13 4.81 -2.54
CA SER A 69 4.79 6.12 -2.67
C SER A 69 6.14 6.01 -3.38
N GLY A 70 6.92 4.98 -3.09
CA GLY A 70 8.17 4.69 -3.78
C GLY A 70 7.97 4.34 -5.25
N ILE A 71 6.93 3.57 -5.57
CA ILE A 71 6.53 3.25 -6.95
C ILE A 71 6.20 4.54 -7.72
N PHE A 72 5.42 5.44 -7.12
CA PHE A 72 5.05 6.72 -7.75
C PHE A 72 6.27 7.60 -8.00
N ILE A 73 7.18 7.72 -7.03
CA ILE A 73 8.40 8.51 -7.18
C ILE A 73 9.33 7.91 -8.24
N ALA A 74 9.51 6.59 -8.26
CA ALA A 74 10.33 5.93 -9.27
C ALA A 74 9.74 6.13 -10.67
N ALA A 75 8.41 6.09 -10.81
CA ALA A 75 7.73 6.38 -12.06
C ALA A 75 7.86 7.86 -12.46
N GLY A 76 7.69 8.78 -11.51
CA GLY A 76 7.81 10.22 -11.70
C GLY A 76 9.23 10.68 -12.04
N LYS A 77 10.27 10.01 -11.52
CA LYS A 77 11.67 10.26 -11.89
C LYS A 77 12.04 9.62 -13.24
N GLY A 78 11.13 8.87 -13.86
CA GLY A 78 11.37 8.16 -15.12
C GLY A 78 12.28 6.93 -14.98
N ILE A 79 12.54 6.47 -13.76
CA ILE A 79 13.33 5.27 -13.46
C ILE A 79 12.49 4.03 -13.74
N LEU A 80 11.27 3.99 -13.22
CA LEU A 80 10.33 2.89 -13.41
C LEU A 80 9.57 3.07 -14.73
N ARG A 81 9.57 2.04 -15.57
CA ARG A 81 8.97 2.08 -16.92
C ARG A 81 7.81 1.13 -17.10
N THR A 82 7.75 0.08 -16.30
CA THR A 82 6.68 -0.91 -16.34
C THR A 82 6.44 -1.52 -14.98
N VAL A 83 5.19 -1.84 -14.67
CA VAL A 83 4.75 -2.52 -13.44
C VAL A 83 3.73 -3.58 -13.81
N ILE A 84 3.88 -4.78 -13.23
CA ILE A 84 2.84 -5.80 -13.32
C ILE A 84 1.74 -5.44 -12.32
N ALA A 85 0.56 -5.10 -12.83
CA ALA A 85 -0.61 -4.77 -12.04
C ALA A 85 -1.89 -5.07 -12.82
N ASN A 86 -2.96 -5.42 -12.10
CA ASN A 86 -4.29 -5.46 -12.69
C ASN A 86 -4.88 -4.04 -12.69
N ASN A 87 -5.08 -3.47 -13.86
CA ASN A 87 -5.63 -2.12 -14.02
C ASN A 87 -7.08 -2.00 -13.51
N GLU A 88 -7.81 -3.12 -13.45
CA GLU A 88 -9.19 -3.20 -12.94
C GLU A 88 -9.25 -3.52 -11.45
N ALA A 89 -8.10 -3.72 -10.79
CA ALA A 89 -8.09 -3.87 -9.34
C ALA A 89 -8.28 -2.50 -8.66
N VAL A 90 -9.01 -2.52 -7.55
CA VAL A 90 -9.25 -1.33 -6.73
C VAL A 90 -7.95 -0.90 -6.05
N ALA A 91 -7.56 0.35 -6.25
CA ALA A 91 -6.50 1.06 -5.56
C ALA A 91 -7.08 1.76 -4.32
N ASP A 92 -7.42 0.98 -3.29
CA ASP A 92 -7.97 1.54 -2.05
C ASP A 92 -6.85 2.24 -1.27
N MET A 93 -6.82 3.56 -1.39
CA MET A 93 -5.84 4.43 -0.75
C MET A 93 -6.53 5.45 0.13
N ILE A 94 -6.04 5.63 1.34
CA ILE A 94 -6.51 6.66 2.28
C ILE A 94 -5.38 7.63 2.63
N PRO A 95 -5.69 8.92 2.84
CA PRO A 95 -4.70 9.88 3.32
C PRO A 95 -4.24 9.57 4.76
N VAL A 96 -2.96 9.78 5.05
CA VAL A 96 -2.39 9.52 6.39
C VAL A 96 -3.10 10.30 7.50
N ASP A 97 -3.45 11.55 7.27
CA ASP A 97 -4.16 12.40 8.22
C ASP A 97 -5.56 11.88 8.55
N VAL A 98 -6.25 11.28 7.59
CA VAL A 98 -7.55 10.63 7.83
C VAL A 98 -7.39 9.40 8.74
N ALA A 99 -6.40 8.54 8.48
CA ALA A 99 -6.14 7.38 9.33
C ALA A 99 -5.71 7.77 10.76
N ILE A 100 -4.90 8.82 10.90
CA ILE A 100 -4.49 9.32 12.21
C ILE A 100 -5.68 9.92 12.96
N ASN A 101 -6.51 10.72 12.30
CA ASN A 101 -7.71 11.29 12.92
C ASN A 101 -8.67 10.20 13.39
N LEU A 102 -8.88 9.14 12.62
CA LEU A 102 -9.63 7.98 13.06
C LEU A 102 -8.97 7.30 14.26
N THR A 103 -7.65 7.14 14.25
CA THR A 103 -6.90 6.50 15.34
C THR A 103 -7.07 7.26 16.65
N LEU A 104 -6.98 8.59 16.61
CA LEU A 104 -7.20 9.46 17.76
C LEU A 104 -8.65 9.39 18.26
N ALA A 105 -9.61 9.47 17.34
CA ALA A 105 -11.04 9.38 17.68
C ALA A 105 -11.42 8.03 18.28
N ALA A 106 -10.93 6.93 17.67
CA ALA A 106 -11.16 5.57 18.15
C ALA A 106 -10.50 5.36 19.52
N GLY A 107 -9.28 5.86 19.72
CA GLY A 107 -8.58 5.81 21.00
C GLY A 107 -9.34 6.54 22.11
N TRP A 108 -9.76 7.77 21.86
CA TRP A 108 -10.59 8.54 22.78
C TRP A 108 -11.90 7.81 23.11
N TYR A 109 -12.63 7.36 22.08
CA TYR A 109 -13.91 6.68 22.25
C TYR A 109 -13.76 5.41 23.10
N THR A 110 -12.72 4.63 22.83
CA THR A 110 -12.40 3.37 23.52
C THR A 110 -12.05 3.62 24.98
N ALA A 111 -11.27 4.68 25.27
CA ALA A 111 -10.88 5.04 26.63
C ALA A 111 -12.06 5.53 27.49
N VAL A 112 -12.94 6.35 26.91
CA VAL A 112 -14.09 6.96 27.60
C VAL A 112 -15.23 5.97 27.78
N HIS A 113 -15.64 5.30 26.70
CA HIS A 113 -16.86 4.49 26.70
C HIS A 113 -16.62 3.02 27.08
N ARG A 114 -15.36 2.56 27.03
CA ARG A 114 -14.95 1.20 27.41
C ARG A 114 -15.89 0.12 26.87
N PRO A 115 -16.04 0.02 25.54
CA PRO A 115 -16.95 -0.92 24.92
C PRO A 115 -16.64 -2.35 25.37
N LYS A 116 -17.68 -3.13 25.72
CA LYS A 116 -17.51 -4.53 26.16
C LYS A 116 -16.89 -5.40 25.07
N ASN A 117 -17.31 -5.15 23.84
CA ASN A 117 -16.82 -5.85 22.66
C ASN A 117 -15.63 -5.11 22.04
N LEU A 118 -14.69 -5.88 21.48
CA LEU A 118 -13.59 -5.34 20.71
C LEU A 118 -14.14 -4.67 19.44
N LEU A 119 -13.92 -3.36 19.30
CA LEU A 119 -14.36 -2.62 18.12
C LEU A 119 -13.29 -2.66 17.04
N VAL A 120 -13.75 -2.84 15.80
CA VAL A 120 -12.91 -2.84 14.60
C VAL A 120 -13.39 -1.72 13.68
N TYR A 121 -12.53 -0.76 13.40
CA TYR A 121 -12.81 0.38 12.54
C TYR A 121 -12.10 0.21 11.19
N ASN A 122 -12.85 0.07 10.09
CA ASN A 122 -12.27 0.03 8.76
C ASN A 122 -12.15 1.47 8.21
N CYS A 123 -10.93 1.88 7.87
CA CYS A 123 -10.65 3.17 7.23
C CYS A 123 -10.33 2.91 5.76
N THR A 124 -11.37 2.70 4.98
CA THR A 124 -11.28 2.27 3.58
C THR A 124 -12.35 2.99 2.76
N THR A 125 -12.09 3.20 1.47
CA THR A 125 -13.09 3.80 0.55
C THR A 125 -13.46 2.86 -0.58
N GLY A 126 -12.67 1.81 -0.85
CA GLY A 126 -12.80 0.99 -2.04
C GLY A 126 -14.14 0.27 -2.20
N GLY A 127 -14.85 -0.01 -1.11
CA GLY A 127 -16.18 -0.64 -1.16
C GLY A 127 -17.34 0.31 -1.47
N ILE A 128 -17.14 1.63 -1.33
CA ILE A 128 -18.21 2.66 -1.46
C ILE A 128 -17.90 3.62 -2.61
N ASN A 129 -16.64 3.99 -2.78
CA ASN A 129 -16.14 4.86 -3.83
C ASN A 129 -14.86 4.23 -4.43
N PRO A 130 -15.00 3.21 -5.29
CA PRO A 130 -13.86 2.51 -5.86
C PRO A 130 -13.08 3.42 -6.79
N PHE A 131 -11.76 3.34 -6.69
CA PHE A 131 -10.80 3.99 -7.58
C PHE A 131 -9.82 2.95 -8.08
N PHE A 132 -9.57 2.87 -9.38
CA PHE A 132 -8.85 1.74 -9.97
C PHE A 132 -7.36 2.04 -10.23
N TRP A 133 -6.50 1.01 -10.19
CA TRP A 133 -5.06 1.16 -10.44
C TRP A 133 -4.76 1.73 -11.84
N GLY A 134 -5.56 1.39 -12.84
CA GLY A 134 -5.44 1.95 -14.18
C GLY A 134 -5.65 3.48 -14.21
N GLU A 135 -6.67 3.97 -13.49
CA GLU A 135 -6.93 5.40 -13.35
C GLU A 135 -5.82 6.09 -12.56
N MET A 136 -5.41 5.51 -11.42
CA MET A 136 -4.31 6.00 -10.61
C MET A 136 -3.05 6.19 -11.46
N GLY A 137 -2.69 5.19 -12.29
CA GLY A 137 -1.54 5.29 -13.19
C GLY A 137 -1.63 6.50 -14.14
N GLN A 138 -2.81 6.76 -14.71
CA GLN A 138 -3.02 7.92 -15.59
C GLN A 138 -2.89 9.26 -14.84
N TYR A 139 -3.47 9.36 -13.63
CA TYR A 139 -3.36 10.57 -12.81
C TYR A 139 -1.92 10.82 -12.37
N VAL A 140 -1.20 9.78 -11.93
CA VAL A 140 0.21 9.90 -11.53
C VAL A 140 1.08 10.34 -12.71
N MET A 141 0.92 9.71 -13.88
CA MET A 141 1.70 10.06 -15.07
C MET A 141 1.40 11.46 -15.59
N SER A 142 0.13 11.88 -15.63
CA SER A 142 -0.24 13.23 -16.05
C SER A 142 0.26 14.30 -15.08
N THR A 143 0.19 14.02 -13.77
CA THR A 143 0.70 14.92 -12.72
C THR A 143 2.19 15.13 -12.86
N PHE A 144 3.00 14.07 -12.97
CA PHE A 144 4.46 14.21 -13.08
C PHE A 144 4.93 14.75 -14.43
N LYS A 145 4.15 14.59 -15.51
CA LYS A 145 4.46 15.26 -16.79
C LYS A 145 4.20 16.77 -16.71
N ARG A 146 3.18 17.21 -15.95
CA ARG A 146 2.87 18.63 -15.74
C ARG A 146 3.77 19.29 -14.71
N ASN A 147 4.09 18.57 -13.63
CA ASN A 147 4.95 19.01 -12.54
C ASN A 147 6.10 18.00 -12.37
N PRO A 148 7.19 18.12 -13.15
CA PRO A 148 8.31 17.20 -13.09
C PRO A 148 8.97 17.20 -11.70
N LEU A 149 9.37 16.01 -11.25
CA LEU A 149 10.17 15.89 -10.04
C LEU A 149 11.58 16.46 -10.28
N GLU A 150 12.18 17.02 -9.24
CA GLU A 150 13.57 17.44 -9.28
C GLU A 150 14.48 16.25 -9.62
N GLN A 151 15.54 16.51 -10.40
CA GLN A 151 16.51 15.49 -10.82
C GLN A 151 15.84 14.25 -11.42
N ALA A 152 14.85 14.46 -12.28
CA ALA A 152 14.26 13.38 -13.06
C ALA A 152 15.32 12.80 -14.00
N PHE A 153 15.48 11.47 -13.96
CA PHE A 153 16.42 10.76 -14.83
C PHE A 153 15.93 10.80 -16.28
N ARG A 154 14.62 10.63 -16.50
CA ARG A 154 13.96 10.66 -17.81
C ARG A 154 12.54 11.22 -17.67
N THR A 155 11.91 11.53 -18.80
CA THR A 155 10.49 11.89 -18.82
C THR A 155 9.62 10.76 -18.23
N PRO A 156 8.65 11.09 -17.35
CA PRO A 156 7.76 10.10 -16.74
C PRO A 156 6.96 9.38 -17.81
N ASN A 157 7.11 8.06 -17.92
CA ASN A 157 6.33 7.23 -18.84
C ASN A 157 6.39 5.76 -18.39
N ALA A 158 5.72 5.49 -17.27
CA ALA A 158 5.53 4.15 -16.73
C ALA A 158 4.21 3.55 -17.25
N HIS A 159 4.23 2.26 -17.56
CA HIS A 159 3.07 1.50 -18.01
C HIS A 159 2.67 0.45 -16.97
N MET A 160 1.38 0.34 -16.66
CA MET A 160 0.83 -0.77 -15.87
C MET A 160 0.23 -1.80 -16.80
N THR A 161 0.59 -3.07 -16.63
CA THR A 161 0.12 -4.17 -17.47
C THR A 161 -0.11 -5.43 -16.64
N SER A 162 -1.16 -6.17 -16.96
CA SER A 162 -1.38 -7.51 -16.40
C SER A 162 -0.64 -8.60 -17.16
N SER A 163 -0.11 -8.30 -18.36
CA SER A 163 0.59 -9.27 -19.21
C SER A 163 2.08 -9.35 -18.90
N TYR A 164 2.52 -10.54 -18.49
CA TYR A 164 3.93 -10.82 -18.24
C TYR A 164 4.81 -10.56 -19.46
N LEU A 165 4.36 -10.95 -20.66
CA LEU A 165 5.12 -10.77 -21.91
C LEU A 165 5.33 -9.29 -22.23
N ILE A 166 4.28 -8.48 -22.11
CA ILE A 166 4.36 -7.03 -22.32
C ILE A 166 5.32 -6.41 -21.29
N ASN A 167 5.25 -6.84 -20.04
CA ASN A 167 6.17 -6.37 -19.00
C ASN A 167 7.63 -6.72 -19.32
N GLN A 168 7.92 -7.96 -19.75
CA GLN A 168 9.27 -8.38 -20.14
C GLN A 168 9.81 -7.62 -21.36
N TYR A 169 8.94 -7.33 -22.34
CA TYR A 169 9.28 -6.47 -23.46
C TYR A 169 9.72 -5.09 -22.98
N TRP A 170 8.92 -4.42 -22.14
CA TRP A 170 9.26 -3.09 -21.63
C TRP A 170 10.50 -3.08 -20.73
N ILE A 171 10.72 -4.12 -19.92
CA ILE A 171 11.96 -4.29 -19.15
C ILE A 171 13.16 -4.34 -20.09
N THR A 172 13.07 -5.15 -21.15
CA THR A 172 14.18 -5.36 -22.07
C THR A 172 14.52 -4.07 -22.83
N VAL A 173 13.50 -3.41 -23.38
CA VAL A 173 13.69 -2.21 -24.22
C VAL A 173 14.00 -0.97 -23.39
N SER A 174 13.40 -0.79 -22.21
CA SER A 174 13.51 0.46 -21.45
C SER A 174 14.57 0.44 -20.34
N HIS A 175 14.95 -0.76 -19.87
CA HIS A 175 15.94 -0.92 -18.81
C HIS A 175 17.21 -1.61 -19.29
N LYS A 176 17.13 -2.79 -19.92
CA LYS A 176 18.32 -3.58 -20.29
C LYS A 176 19.08 -3.01 -21.49
N ALA A 177 18.39 -2.74 -22.60
CA ALA A 177 19.05 -2.25 -23.81
C ALA A 177 19.78 -0.90 -23.59
N PRO A 178 19.17 0.11 -22.91
CA PRO A 178 19.87 1.36 -22.62
C PRO A 178 20.98 1.27 -21.57
N ALA A 179 21.11 0.13 -20.87
CA ALA A 179 22.20 -0.10 -19.93
C ALA A 179 23.42 -0.74 -20.59
N ILE A 180 23.25 -1.30 -21.80
CA ILE A 180 24.33 -1.93 -22.59
C ILE A 180 24.94 -0.94 -23.59
N LEU A 181 24.18 0.08 -23.99
CA LEU A 181 24.62 1.20 -24.82
C LEU A 181 25.20 2.33 -23.97
#